data_AF-A0A9P3AG30-F1
#
_entry.id   AF-A0A9P3AG30-F1
#
_cell.length_a   1.000
_cell.length_b   1.000
_cell.length_c   1.000
_cell.angle_alpha   90.00
_cell.angle_beta   90.00
_cell.angle_gamma   90.00
#
_symmetry.space_group_name_H-M   'P 1'
#
loop_
_entity.id
_entity.type
_entity.pdbx_description
1 polymer ?
#
loop_
_entity_poly.entity_id
_entity_poly.type
_entity_poly.pdbx_seq_one_letter_code
_entity_poly.pdbx_strand_id
1 'polypeptide(L)' 'MKLYRQASINQGSSHSGRRSLAAKVLAATGDVETVQTILGRACFDHSKPYLTIDQATIRRAFEVALQGLLALP' A
#
# COMPACT_ATOMS: atom_id res chain seq x y z
N MET A 1 -13.28 -6.40 -18.61
CA MET A 1 -12.24 -5.46 -19.09
C MET A 1 -11.23 -6.21 -19.94
N LYS A 2 -11.05 -5.81 -21.21
CA LYS A 2 -10.27 -6.54 -22.23
C LYS A 2 -8.75 -6.55 -21.93
N LEU A 3 -8.25 -5.46 -21.36
CA LEU A 3 -6.82 -5.26 -21.05
C LEU A 3 -6.27 -6.25 -20.00
N TYR A 4 -6.97 -6.46 -18.88
CA TYR A 4 -6.54 -7.41 -17.84
C TYR A 4 -6.51 -8.85 -18.35
N ARG A 5 -7.50 -9.23 -19.18
CA ARG A 5 -7.54 -10.54 -19.83
C ARG A 5 -6.40 -10.70 -20.83
N GLN A 6 -6.05 -9.65 -21.58
CA GLN A 6 -4.90 -9.66 -22.51
C GLN A 6 -3.55 -9.76 -21.79
N ALA A 7 -3.47 -9.28 -20.54
CA ALA A 7 -2.28 -9.42 -19.69
C ALA A 7 -2.22 -10.77 -18.95
N SER A 8 -3.09 -11.73 -19.28
CA SER A 8 -3.24 -13.01 -18.56
C SER A 8 -3.53 -12.84 -17.04
N ILE A 9 -4.05 -11.68 -16.64
CA ILE A 9 -4.45 -11.40 -15.27
C ILE A 9 -5.91 -11.85 -15.10
N ASN A 10 -6.05 -13.07 -14.60
CA ASN A 10 -7.36 -13.65 -14.29
C ASN A 10 -8.05 -12.82 -13.19
N GLN A 11 -9.33 -12.48 -13.40
CA GLN A 11 -10.15 -11.65 -12.50
C GLN A 11 -9.67 -10.20 -12.27
N GLY A 12 -8.74 -9.70 -13.10
CA GLY A 12 -8.30 -8.30 -13.03
C GLY A 12 -9.45 -7.32 -13.31
N SER A 13 -9.63 -6.35 -12.42
CA SER A 13 -10.59 -5.27 -12.52
C SER A 13 -9.89 -3.92 -12.30
N SER A 14 -10.57 -2.82 -12.66
CA SER A 14 -10.07 -1.47 -12.34
C SER A 14 -9.81 -1.31 -10.84
N HIS A 15 -10.67 -1.90 -10.00
CA HIS A 15 -10.52 -1.90 -8.55
C HIS A 15 -9.26 -2.65 -8.10
N SER A 16 -9.01 -3.85 -8.61
CA SER A 16 -7.80 -4.62 -8.26
C SER A 16 -6.53 -3.97 -8.79
N GLY A 17 -6.57 -3.34 -9.98
CA GLY A 17 -5.43 -2.59 -10.52
C GLY A 17 -5.05 -1.39 -9.67
N ARG A 18 -6.04 -0.62 -9.20
CA ARG A 18 -5.80 0.51 -8.27
C ARG A 18 -5.23 0.03 -6.93
N ARG A 19 -5.68 -1.12 -6.42
CA ARG A 19 -5.09 -1.76 -5.21
C ARG A 19 -3.62 -2.10 -5.42
N SER A 20 -3.29 -2.78 -6.52
CA SER A 20 -1.92 -3.18 -6.82
C SER A 20 -1.00 -1.99 -7.07
N LEU A 21 -1.48 -0.93 -7.73
CA LEU A 21 -0.74 0.31 -7.92
C LEU A 21 -0.46 1.00 -6.58
N ALA A 22 -1.48 1.15 -5.73
CA ALA A 22 -1.34 1.77 -4.40
C ALA A 22 -0.29 1.06 -3.54
N ALA A 23 -0.34 -0.28 -3.50
CA ALA A 23 0.62 -1.08 -2.74
C ALA A 23 2.06 -0.92 -3.25
N LYS A 24 2.26 -0.86 -4.57
CA LYS A 24 3.59 -0.66 -5.17
C LYS A 24 4.15 0.74 -4.88
N VAL A 25 3.33 1.77 -5.00
CA VAL A 25 3.74 3.16 -4.67
C VAL A 25 4.09 3.25 -3.20
N LEU A 26 3.26 2.68 -2.31
CA LEU A 26 3.53 2.69 -0.87
C LEU A 26 4.84 1.96 -0.54
N ALA A 27 5.07 0.79 -1.14
CA ALA A 27 6.30 0.03 -0.92
C ALA A 27 7.55 0.77 -1.44
N ALA A 28 7.43 1.54 -2.53
CA ALA A 28 8.54 2.27 -3.13
C ALA A 28 8.86 3.60 -2.42
N THR A 29 7.85 4.27 -1.88
CA THR A 29 7.98 5.64 -1.34
C THR A 29 7.91 5.68 0.18
N GLY A 30 7.28 4.70 0.81
CA GLY A 30 6.94 4.76 2.24
C GLY A 30 5.93 5.85 2.59
N ASP A 31 5.39 6.57 1.61
CA ASP A 31 4.60 7.78 1.82
C ASP A 31 3.15 7.60 1.36
N VAL A 32 2.24 7.68 2.33
CA VAL A 32 0.80 7.55 2.13
C VAL A 32 0.21 8.78 1.44
N GLU A 33 0.82 9.97 1.59
CA GLU A 33 0.38 11.20 0.92
C GLU A 33 0.66 11.15 -0.58
N THR A 34 1.83 10.64 -0.97
CA THR A 34 2.15 10.33 -2.38
C THR A 34 1.16 9.32 -2.98
N VAL A 35 0.80 8.26 -2.25
CA VAL A 35 -0.22 7.29 -2.70
C VAL A 35 -1.58 7.96 -2.91
N GLN A 36 -1.98 8.86 -2.01
CA GLN A 36 -3.23 9.61 -2.09
C GLN A 36 -3.30 10.52 -3.31
N THR A 37 -2.22 11.26 -3.54
CA THR A 37 -2.06 12.14 -4.69
C THR A 37 -2.17 11.36 -6.00
N ILE A 38 -1.46 10.23 -6.11
CA ILE A 38 -1.48 9.37 -7.32
C ILE A 38 -2.86 8.74 -7.56
N LEU A 39 -3.60 8.40 -6.49
CA LEU A 39 -4.94 7.84 -6.61
C LEU A 39 -6.04 8.89 -6.77
N GLY A 40 -5.70 10.18 -6.72
CA GLY A 40 -6.67 11.28 -6.78
C GLY A 40 -7.68 11.25 -5.63
N ARG A 41 -7.27 10.75 -4.45
CA ARG A 41 -8.13 10.67 -3.26
C ARG A 41 -7.61 11.62 -2.18
N ALA A 42 -8.43 12.61 -1.82
CA ALA A 42 -8.10 13.59 -0.77
C ALA A 42 -8.20 13.04 0.67
N CYS A 43 -8.86 11.90 0.90
CA CYS A 43 -9.01 11.30 2.23
C CYS A 43 -8.88 9.76 2.21
N PHE A 44 -8.05 9.23 3.12
CA PHE A 44 -7.87 7.79 3.39
C PHE A 44 -8.96 7.18 4.29
N ASP A 45 -10.10 7.84 4.48
CA ASP A 45 -11.14 7.42 5.44
C ASP A 45 -11.90 6.13 5.06
N HIS A 46 -11.65 5.61 3.86
CA HIS A 46 -12.19 4.33 3.38
C HIS A 46 -11.10 3.29 3.05
N SER A 47 -9.90 3.46 3.60
CA SER A 47 -8.70 2.67 3.28
C SER A 47 -8.56 1.33 3.98
N LYS A 48 -9.49 0.96 4.88
CA LYS A 48 -9.52 -0.34 5.58
C LYS A 48 -9.25 -1.57 4.67
N PRO A 49 -9.64 -1.63 3.38
CA PRO A 49 -9.33 -2.78 2.52
C PRO A 49 -8.00 -2.69 1.75
N TYR A 50 -7.20 -1.62 1.86
CA TYR A 50 -5.97 -1.45 1.07
C TYR A 50 -4.69 -1.85 1.81
N LEU A 51 -4.78 -2.11 3.11
CA LEU A 51 -3.66 -2.46 3.98
C LEU A 51 -3.90 -3.83 4.62
N THR A 52 -4.08 -4.87 3.82
CA THR A 52 -3.82 -6.23 4.34
C THR A 52 -2.30 -6.40 4.39
N ILE A 53 -1.68 -5.75 5.37
CA ILE A 53 -0.25 -5.91 5.64
C ILE A 53 -0.07 -7.18 6.46
N ASP A 54 0.88 -8.02 6.03
CA ASP A 54 1.23 -9.22 6.78
C ASP A 54 1.72 -8.88 8.19
N GLN A 55 1.33 -9.70 9.17
CA GLN A 55 1.62 -9.44 10.58
C GLN A 55 3.12 -9.35 10.87
N ALA A 56 3.98 -10.05 10.12
CA ALA A 56 5.42 -9.96 10.28
C ALA A 56 5.96 -8.60 9.82
N THR A 57 5.35 -7.99 8.80
CA THR A 57 5.72 -6.64 8.33
C THR A 57 5.35 -5.58 9.37
N ILE A 58 4.15 -5.70 9.98
CA ILE A 58 3.74 -4.83 11.08
C ILE A 58 4.71 -4.96 12.25
N ARG A 59 5.02 -6.20 12.66
CA ARG A 59 5.95 -6.47 13.76
C ARG A 59 7.32 -5.83 13.53
N ARG A 60 7.88 -6.00 12.32
CA ARG A 60 9.18 -5.44 11.97
C ARG A 60 9.19 -3.91 11.99
N ALA A 61 8.11 -3.26 11.55
CA ALA A 61 7.98 -1.81 11.63
C ALA A 61 8.02 -1.31 13.09
N PHE A 62 7.34 -2.02 14.00
CA PHE A 62 7.40 -1.72 15.43
C PHE A 62 8.77 -1.97 16.05
N GLU A 63 9.45 -3.06 15.70
CA GLU A 63 10.80 -3.36 16.18
C GLU A 63 11.80 -2.27 15.77
N VAL A 64 11.74 -1.80 14.52
CA VAL A 64 12.58 -0.70 14.02
C VAL A 64 12.28 0.62 14.74
N ALA A 65 10.99 0.95 14.93
CA ALA A 65 10.59 2.16 15.63
C ALA A 65 11.03 2.16 17.11
N LEU A 66 10.91 1.01 17.78
CA LEU A 66 11.35 0.83 19.17
C LEU A 66 12.88 0.92 19.31
N GLN A 67 13.63 0.35 18.36
CA GLN A 67 15.09 0.47 18.32
C GLN A 67 15.55 1.91 18.06
N GLY A 68 14.84 2.65 17.19
CA GLY A 68 15.10 4.07 16.98
C GLY A 68 14.83 4.93 18.20
N LEU A 69 13.80 4.58 18.99
CA LEU A 69 13.46 5.29 20.23
C LEU A 69 14.48 5.06 21.35
N LEU A 70 15.07 3.87 21.43
CA LEU A 70 16.12 3.53 22.40
C LEU A 70 17.52 4.02 21.99
N ALA A 71 17.67 4.53 20.76
CA ALA A 71 18.91 5.11 20.23
C ALA A 71 18.95 6.65 20.34
N LEU A 72 17.92 7.28 20.92
CA LEU A 72 17.92 8.71 21.24
C LEU A 72 18.65 8.93 22.58
N PRO A 73 19.64 9.84 22.67
CA PRO A 73 20.37 10.12 23.91
C PRO A 73 19.50 10.73 25.01
#